data_AF-A0A525C585-F1
#
_entry.id   AF-A0A525C585-F1
#
_cell.length_a   1.000
_cell.length_b   1.000
_cell.length_c   1.000
_cell.angle_alpha   90.00
_cell.angle_beta   90.00
_cell.angle_gamma   90.00
#
_symmetry.space_group_name_H-M   'P 1'
#
loop_
_entity.id
_entity.type
_entity.pdbx_description
1 polymer ?
#
loop_
_entity_poly.entity_id
_entity_poly.type
_entity_poly.pdbx_seq_one_letter_code
_entity_poly.pdbx_strand_id
1 'polypeptide(L)'
;MKKLGWDSCDVIIVTGDAYVDHASFGMAIIGRLLDAYGYRVGIIDQPDWNSRDSFKILGRPNLFFGVTSGNMDSMVNRYTADRKIRRDDSYSPDGKADMR
;
A
#
# COMPACT_ATOMS: atom_id res chain seq x y z
N MET A 1 8.21 -14.41 -1.36
CA MET A 1 7.97 -15.76 -0.81
C MET A 1 9.17 -16.68 -1.01
N LYS A 2 9.39 -17.28 -2.19
CA LYS A 2 10.49 -18.25 -2.41
C LYS A 2 11.89 -17.77 -2.00
N LYS A 3 12.27 -16.52 -2.34
CA LYS A 3 13.58 -15.95 -1.96
C LYS A 3 13.76 -15.78 -0.45
N LEU A 4 12.67 -15.63 0.29
CA LEU A 4 12.67 -15.48 1.76
C LEU A 4 12.43 -16.82 2.47
N GLY A 5 12.21 -17.91 1.72
CA GLY A 5 11.84 -19.22 2.29
C GLY A 5 10.45 -19.25 2.94
N TRP A 6 9.60 -18.26 2.67
CA TRP A 6 8.26 -18.19 3.26
C TRP A 6 7.24 -18.94 2.42
N ASP A 7 6.36 -19.68 3.08
CA ASP A 7 5.17 -20.33 2.52
C ASP A 7 3.97 -19.38 2.45
N SER A 8 3.76 -18.56 3.49
CA SER A 8 2.72 -17.52 3.57
C SER A 8 3.16 -16.29 4.37
N CYS A 9 2.46 -15.17 4.21
CA CYS A 9 2.64 -13.98 5.06
C CYS A 9 1.80 -14.13 6.32
N ASP A 10 2.27 -13.60 7.45
CA ASP A 10 1.46 -13.52 8.67
C ASP A 10 0.50 -12.33 8.60
N VAL A 11 0.99 -11.19 8.10
CA VAL A 11 0.21 -9.97 7.89
C VAL A 11 0.41 -9.48 6.45
N ILE A 12 -0.67 -9.07 5.80
CA ILE A 12 -0.60 -8.37 4.50
C ILE A 12 -1.17 -6.97 4.68
N ILE A 13 -0.39 -5.96 4.33
CA ILE A 13 -0.82 -4.56 4.35
C ILE A 13 -1.18 -4.14 2.93
N VAL A 14 -2.41 -3.67 2.74
CA VAL A 14 -2.88 -3.08 1.49
C VAL A 14 -2.89 -1.57 1.64
N THR A 15 -2.28 -0.86 0.68
CA THR A 15 -2.24 0.60 0.67
C THR A 15 -2.63 1.20 -0.68
N GLY A 16 -3.33 2.34 -0.62
CA GLY A 16 -3.63 3.17 -1.80
C GLY A 16 -2.46 4.01 -2.32
N ASP A 17 -1.36 4.12 -1.59
CA ASP A 17 -0.14 4.79 -2.06
C ASP A 17 0.84 3.77 -2.65
N ALA A 18 1.77 4.23 -3.48
CA ALA A 18 2.97 3.47 -3.80
C ALA A 18 3.74 3.14 -2.50
N TYR A 19 4.35 1.95 -2.47
CA TYR A 19 5.19 1.61 -1.35
C TYR A 19 6.52 2.37 -1.41
N VAL A 20 6.77 3.17 -0.38
CA VAL A 20 8.07 3.81 -0.12
C VAL A 20 8.49 3.46 1.30
N ASP A 21 9.65 2.81 1.43
CA ASP A 21 10.23 2.44 2.73
C ASP A 21 10.84 3.67 3.42
N HIS A 22 9.97 4.55 3.92
CA HIS A 22 10.36 5.82 4.55
C HIS A 22 9.48 6.13 5.77
N ALA A 23 10.04 6.80 6.78
CA ALA A 23 9.33 7.09 8.03
C ALA A 23 8.14 8.07 7.87
N SER A 24 8.01 8.76 6.74
CA SER A 24 6.81 9.56 6.44
C SER A 24 5.63 8.72 5.93
N PHE A 25 5.81 7.41 5.75
CA PHE A 25 4.83 6.47 5.22
C PHE A 25 4.34 5.55 6.34
N GLY A 26 3.10 5.73 6.78
CA GLY A 26 2.56 5.02 7.95
C GLY A 26 2.56 3.49 7.79
N MET A 27 2.23 3.00 6.60
CA MET A 27 2.29 1.57 6.26
C MET A 27 3.72 1.02 6.32
N ALA A 28 4.74 1.81 5.98
CA ALA A 28 6.14 1.39 6.07
C ALA A 28 6.57 1.24 7.53
N ILE A 29 6.22 2.20 8.39
CA ILE A 29 6.50 2.10 9.84
C ILE A 29 5.81 0.88 10.44
N ILE A 30 4.52 0.69 10.18
CA ILE A 30 3.76 -0.44 10.72
C ILE A 30 4.35 -1.76 10.22
N GLY A 31 4.66 -1.85 8.93
CA GLY A 31 5.28 -3.04 8.35
C GLY A 31 6.62 -3.37 8.98
N ARG A 32 7.50 -2.36 9.14
CA ARG A 32 8.81 -2.51 9.79
C ARG A 32 8.72 -2.85 11.28
N LEU A 33 7.73 -2.31 11.98
CA LEU A 33 7.49 -2.64 13.38
C LEU A 33 7.07 -4.11 13.53
N LEU A 34 6.12 -4.58 12.72
CA LEU A 34 5.69 -5.97 12.73
C LEU A 34 6.81 -6.94 12.33
N ASP A 35 7.59 -6.59 11.31
CA ASP A 35 8.78 -7.33 10.89
C ASP A 35 9.82 -7.43 12.03
N ALA A 36 10.05 -6.34 12.77
CA ALA A 36 10.94 -6.33 13.94
C ALA A 36 10.46 -7.23 15.09
N TYR A 37 9.15 -7.49 15.18
CA TYR A 37 8.57 -8.48 16.10
C TYR A 37 8.58 -9.91 15.54
N GLY A 38 9.19 -10.13 14.37
CA GLY A 38 9.36 -11.46 13.77
C GLY A 38 8.20 -11.92 12.89
N TYR A 39 7.24 -11.04 12.57
CA TYR A 39 6.15 -11.38 11.65
C TYR A 39 6.60 -11.28 10.19
N ARG A 40 6.09 -12.19 9.35
CA ARG A 40 6.29 -12.13 7.91
C ARG A 40 5.30 -11.17 7.28
N VAL A 41 5.75 -9.97 6.96
CA VAL A 41 4.88 -8.90 6.44
C VAL A 41 4.98 -8.80 4.92
N GLY A 42 3.83 -8.87 4.26
CA GLY A 42 3.68 -8.55 2.84
C GLY A 42 3.01 -7.19 2.65
N ILE A 43 3.34 -6.48 1.57
CA ILE A 43 2.70 -5.21 1.20
C ILE A 43 2.16 -5.33 -0.22
N ILE A 44 0.92 -4.90 -0.42
CA ILE A 44 0.27 -4.71 -1.72
C ILE A 44 -0.01 -3.22 -1.85
N ASP A 45 0.73 -2.54 -2.71
CA ASP A 45 0.58 -1.13 -2.99
C ASP A 45 -0.17 -0.89 -4.30
N GLN A 46 -1.07 0.10 -4.28
CA GLN A 46 -1.92 0.48 -5.42
C GLN A 46 -2.47 -0.70 -6.24
N PRO A 47 -3.16 -1.67 -5.61
CA PRO A 47 -3.80 -2.72 -6.36
C PRO A 47 -4.86 -2.12 -7.30
N ASP A 48 -4.98 -2.65 -8.51
CA ASP A 48 -6.10 -2.30 -9.39
C ASP A 48 -7.42 -2.69 -8.71
N TRP A 49 -8.21 -1.68 -8.33
CA TRP A 49 -9.47 -1.86 -7.62
C TRP A 49 -10.59 -2.45 -8.48
N ASN A 50 -10.42 -2.49 -9.80
CA ASN A 50 -11.37 -3.14 -10.71
C ASN A 50 -11.15 -4.66 -10.75
N SER A 51 -10.03 -5.14 -10.21
CA SER A 51 -9.68 -6.56 -10.21
C SER A 51 -9.40 -7.09 -8.81
N ARG A 52 -10.25 -8.03 -8.39
CA ARG A 52 -10.07 -8.82 -7.16
C ARG A 52 -8.78 -9.64 -7.14
N ASP A 53 -8.14 -9.87 -8.29
CA ASP A 53 -6.92 -10.66 -8.38
C ASP A 53 -5.70 -9.86 -7.90
N SER A 54 -5.70 -8.53 -8.07
CA SER A 54 -4.66 -7.62 -7.56
C SER A 54 -4.50 -7.71 -6.05
N PHE A 55 -5.59 -7.95 -5.32
CA PHE A 55 -5.59 -8.10 -3.86
C PHE A 55 -5.15 -9.49 -3.38
N LYS A 56 -5.03 -10.46 -4.30
CA LYS A 56 -4.74 -11.87 -3.98
C LYS A 56 -3.31 -12.28 -4.30
N ILE A 57 -2.49 -11.39 -4.84
CA ILE A 57 -1.14 -11.70 -5.33
C ILE A 57 -0.21 -12.30 -4.27
N LEU A 58 -0.46 -12.04 -2.98
CA LEU A 58 0.29 -12.60 -1.85
C LEU A 58 -0.42 -13.77 -1.14
N GLY A 59 -1.60 -14.18 -1.61
CA GLY A 59 -2.40 -15.25 -0.99
C GLY A 59 -3.11 -14.81 0.30
N ARG A 60 -3.55 -15.80 1.09
CA ARG A 60 -4.22 -15.57 2.38
C ARG A 60 -3.17 -15.40 3.49
N PRO A 61 -3.26 -14.36 4.34
CA PRO A 61 -2.39 -14.20 5.48
C PRO A 61 -2.77 -15.16 6.61
N ASN A 62 -1.81 -15.51 7.46
CA ASN A 62 -2.06 -16.39 8.60
C ASN A 62 -2.86 -15.67 9.71
N LEU A 63 -2.67 -14.35 9.85
CA LEU A 63 -3.33 -13.55 10.88
C LEU A 63 -4.40 -12.64 10.28
N PHE A 64 -4.01 -11.59 9.54
CA PHE A 64 -4.97 -10.60 9.05
C PHE A 64 -4.45 -9.76 7.87
N PHE A 65 -5.39 -9.03 7.25
CA PHE A 65 -5.11 -7.93 6.34
C PHE A 65 -5.19 -6.60 7.09
N GLY A 66 -4.18 -5.74 6.96
CA GLY A 66 -4.25 -4.33 7.34
C GLY A 66 -4.55 -3.49 6.10
N VAL A 67 -5.49 -2.55 6.16
CA VAL A 67 -5.88 -1.72 5.01
C VAL A 67 -5.75 -0.25 5.37
N THR A 68 -5.11 0.53 4.50
CA THR A 68 -4.99 1.98 4.63
C THR A 68 -5.18 2.68 3.28
N SER A 69 -5.79 3.86 3.29
CA SER A 69 -5.94 4.69 2.10
C SER A 69 -4.62 5.32 1.62
N GLY A 70 -3.55 5.29 2.45
CA GLY A 70 -2.29 5.96 2.18
C GLY A 70 -2.04 7.14 3.12
N ASN A 71 -1.11 8.03 2.75
CA ASN A 71 -0.68 9.16 3.57
C ASN A 71 -1.54 10.40 3.39
N MET A 72 -2.27 10.52 2.27
CA MET A 72 -3.05 11.70 1.94
C MET A 72 -4.50 11.31 1.60
N ASP A 73 -5.43 12.17 2.00
CA ASP A 73 -6.83 12.06 1.59
C ASP A 73 -6.97 12.20 0.07
N SER A 74 -7.81 11.34 -0.53
CA SER A 74 -7.96 11.27 -1.98
C SER A 74 -8.54 12.55 -2.60
N MET A 75 -9.35 13.31 -1.87
CA MET A 75 -9.85 14.60 -2.33
C MET A 75 -8.72 15.63 -2.39
N VAL A 76 -7.90 15.71 -1.34
CA VAL A 76 -6.75 16.62 -1.27
C VAL A 76 -5.71 16.28 -2.34
N ASN A 77 -5.56 15.00 -2.64
CA ASN A 77 -4.61 14.55 -3.66
C ASN A 77 -5.13 14.77 -5.08
N ARG A 78 -6.44 14.61 -5.32
CA ARG A 78 -7.06 14.81 -6.64
C ARG A 78 -7.35 16.27 -6.96
N TYR A 79 -7.59 17.12 -5.95
CA TYR A 79 -8.05 18.49 -6.14
C TYR A 79 -7.13 19.52 -5.51
N THR A 80 -6.97 20.65 -6.20
CA THR A 80 -6.41 21.88 -5.62
C THR A 80 -7.41 22.53 -4.66
N ALA A 81 -6.96 23.51 -3.86
CA ALA A 81 -7.84 24.28 -2.98
C ALA A 81 -9.01 24.95 -3.74
N ASP A 82 -8.76 25.33 -5.00
CA ASP A 82 -9.78 25.88 -5.92
C ASP A 82 -10.61 24.80 -6.63
N ARG A 83 -10.54 23.54 -6.19
CA ARG A 83 -11.24 22.37 -6.77
C ARG A 83 -10.88 22.03 -8.22
N LYS A 84 -9.73 22.49 -8.72
CA LYS A 84 -9.18 22.03 -10.01
C LYS A 84 -8.53 20.67 -9.86
N ILE A 85 -8.72 19.77 -10.82
CA ILE A 85 -8.12 18.44 -10.86
C ILE A 85 -6.60 18.56 -11.04
N ARG A 86 -5.82 17.89 -10.18
CA ARG A 86 -4.36 17.75 -10.33
C ARG A 86 -4.04 16.73 -11.42
N ARG A 87 -2.95 16.98 -12.14
CA ARG A 87 -2.48 16.11 -13.25
C ARG A 87 -1.45 15.07 -12.80
N ASP A 88 -0.94 15.26 -11.60
CA ASP A 88 0.11 14.50 -10.96
C ASP A 88 -0.31 14.06 -9.56
N ASP A 89 0.18 12.90 -9.15
CA ASP A 89 -0.02 12.35 -7.82
C ASP A 89 1.33 11.90 -7.24
N SER A 90 1.84 12.67 -6.27
CA SER A 90 3.17 12.45 -5.68
C SER A 90 3.35 11.12 -4.96
N TYR A 91 2.25 10.42 -4.67
CA TYR A 91 2.27 9.15 -3.96
C TYR A 91 2.03 7.96 -4.89
N SER A 92 1.89 8.17 -6.20
CA SER A 92 1.69 7.12 -7.20
C SER A 92 2.99 6.81 -7.94
N PRO A 93 3.20 5.58 -8.43
CA PRO A 93 4.33 5.26 -9.29
C PRO A 93 4.40 6.22 -10.48
N ASP A 94 5.59 6.73 -10.74
CA ASP A 94 5.89 7.72 -11.79
C ASP A 94 5.06 9.02 -11.72
N GLY A 95 4.43 9.33 -10.59
CA GLY A 95 3.60 10.52 -10.44
C GLY A 95 2.23 10.44 -11.15
N LYS A 96 1.80 9.24 -11.57
CA LYS A 96 0.56 9.05 -12.34
C LYS A 96 -0.69 9.40 -11.53
N ALA A 97 -1.52 10.28 -12.07
CA ALA A 97 -2.83 10.57 -11.52
C ALA A 97 -3.85 9.45 -11.79
N ASP A 98 -4.95 9.44 -11.03
CA ASP A 98 -6.09 8.52 -11.17
C ASP A 98 -5.72 7.03 -10.97
N MET A 99 -4.78 6.78 -10.06
CA MET A 99 -4.26 5.45 -9.69
C MET A 99 -4.77 4.94 -8.34
N ARG A 100 -5.78 5.58 -7.73
CA ARG A 100 -6.40 5.17 -6.45
C ARG A 100 -7.76 5.84 -6.22
#